data_AF-A0AAW5IWV8-F1
#
_entry.id   AF-A0AAW5IWV8-F1
#
_cell.length_a   1.000
_cell.length_b   1.000
_cell.length_c   1.000
_cell.angle_alpha   90.00
_cell.angle_beta   90.00
_cell.angle_gamma   90.00
#
_symmetry.space_group_name_H-M   'P 1'
#
loop_
_entity.id
_entity.type
_entity.pdbx_description
1 polymer ?
#
loop_
_entity_poly.entity_id
_entity_poly.type
_entity_poly.pdbx_seq_one_letter_code
_entity_poly.pdbx_strand_id
1 'polypeptide(L)'
;MTTEEQYKSFILNCTTSPKSVNNYSDFKRINETIAKIKGVDSFDIYSCVHTKELQDIIDSLNNNEEFKQYEKTGSYQYSNALKTYMRFLCAKELFSNEAKKIDAPKPIGLQQIYYGAPGTGKSKTIKDLTFGESVIRTTFHPDSDYASFVGTYKPITEEVDLRDCYGKKVIDDDTKEVVKEERIAYKFIPQAFLEAYVKAWKKLGSKKSEKSDKSYNRIHPALLDTPEIFTKNKASKKQFLIIEEINRGNCAQIFGDLFQLLDRNEYGFSDYPIVADKDMQKYLEKEFAGWEITNKDEINQLYGEANMVNLIMKGERLVLPSNLYIWATMNTSDQSLFPIDSAFKRRWDWKYVPIREGRDKETNAKLNWYINTGNKQYDWWSFISKVNELIGSLTNSEDKKLGYFFCKAKDGEIDADLFVSKVIFYLWNDVFKDYGFDDKDFQDKEGKILSFDRFYEDKNGKTNVDIAIVEQFLENLGVEKASFNKEEEEIDAAPSNNETKGNDNTKYKFNGSEPLGKGELGISIIKQYLNEHPEMKYSEIKETFPDTMLGKNLKLIGLIVTRQEIDNTVEGNKKRAYGFYKKDRKFYSSDGVEFYVSNWWNITNIDSIIQFAKEQGWTVEPTK
;
A
#
# COMPACT_ATOMS: atom_id res chain seq x y z
N MET A 1 -25.97 32.64 -4.49
CA MET A 1 -26.81 32.14 -5.60
C MET A 1 -28.14 31.71 -5.02
N THR A 2 -29.24 32.22 -5.56
CA THR A 2 -30.61 31.81 -5.16
C THR A 2 -30.90 30.39 -5.64
N THR A 3 -31.91 29.72 -5.06
CA THR A 3 -32.31 28.36 -5.49
C THR A 3 -32.70 28.33 -6.97
N GLU A 4 -33.35 29.40 -7.45
CA GLU A 4 -33.71 29.58 -8.85
C GLU A 4 -32.47 29.66 -9.77
N GLU A 5 -31.45 30.43 -9.39
CA GLU A 5 -30.18 30.53 -10.15
C GLU A 5 -29.45 29.18 -10.19
N GLN A 6 -29.42 28.46 -9.07
CA GLN A 6 -28.83 27.12 -8.99
C GLN A 6 -29.56 26.14 -9.92
N TYR A 7 -30.89 26.18 -9.93
CA TYR A 7 -31.69 25.30 -10.78
C TYR A 7 -31.55 25.62 -12.27
N LYS A 8 -31.55 26.90 -12.65
CA LYS A 8 -31.30 27.32 -14.04
C LYS A 8 -29.92 26.88 -14.53
N SER A 9 -28.90 26.96 -13.66
CA SER A 9 -27.57 26.43 -13.95
C SER A 9 -27.56 24.90 -14.09
N PHE A 10 -28.29 24.19 -13.23
CA PHE A 10 -28.46 22.74 -13.33
C PHE A 10 -29.06 22.32 -14.68
N ILE A 11 -30.14 22.98 -15.14
CA ILE A 11 -30.75 22.67 -16.44
C ILE A 11 -29.76 22.93 -17.59
N LEU A 12 -29.00 24.04 -17.54
CA LEU A 12 -28.04 24.38 -18.59
C LEU A 12 -26.90 23.36 -18.70
N ASN A 13 -26.47 22.78 -17.59
CA ASN A 13 -25.39 21.78 -17.56
C ASN A 13 -25.89 20.35 -17.84
N CYS A 14 -27.19 20.09 -17.65
CA CYS A 14 -27.78 18.77 -17.88
C CYS A 14 -28.53 18.67 -19.22
N THR A 15 -28.61 19.74 -20.01
CA THR A 15 -29.30 19.75 -21.32
C THR A 15 -28.50 20.50 -22.39
N THR A 16 -28.57 20.06 -23.64
CA THR A 16 -27.80 20.63 -24.77
C THR A 16 -28.51 21.79 -25.49
N SER A 17 -29.70 22.21 -25.04
CA SER A 17 -30.52 23.25 -25.69
C SER A 17 -30.82 24.43 -24.76
N PRO A 18 -30.55 25.69 -25.15
CA PRO A 18 -30.89 26.86 -24.32
C PRO A 18 -32.41 27.07 -24.20
N LYS A 19 -33.20 26.64 -25.21
CA LYS A 19 -34.67 26.80 -25.21
C LYS A 19 -35.36 25.94 -24.13
N SER A 20 -34.71 24.90 -23.60
CA SER A 20 -35.27 24.07 -22.53
C SER A 20 -35.19 24.72 -21.15
N VAL A 21 -34.28 25.68 -20.91
CA VAL A 21 -34.18 26.34 -19.59
C VAL A 21 -35.48 27.09 -19.27
N ASN A 22 -35.93 27.95 -20.18
CA ASN A 22 -37.15 28.73 -19.99
C ASN A 22 -38.40 27.85 -19.81
N ASN A 23 -38.51 26.75 -20.56
CA ASN A 23 -39.65 25.84 -20.48
C ASN A 23 -39.70 25.03 -19.18
N TYR A 24 -38.55 24.68 -18.61
CA TYR A 24 -38.47 23.88 -17.38
C TYR A 24 -38.25 24.71 -16.11
N SER A 25 -38.07 26.04 -16.24
CA SER A 25 -37.94 26.99 -15.13
C SER A 25 -39.13 27.95 -14.97
N ASP A 26 -40.12 27.92 -15.87
CA ASP A 26 -41.33 28.72 -15.72
C ASP A 26 -42.39 27.98 -14.90
N PHE A 27 -42.53 28.40 -13.65
CA PHE A 27 -43.50 27.85 -12.70
C PHE A 27 -44.64 28.81 -12.40
N LYS A 28 -44.78 29.94 -13.10
CA LYS A 28 -45.74 31.01 -12.74
C LYS A 28 -47.17 30.50 -12.58
N ARG A 29 -47.66 29.73 -13.56
CA ARG A 29 -49.02 29.16 -13.55
C ARG A 29 -49.21 28.06 -12.50
N ILE A 30 -48.16 27.28 -12.25
CA ILE A 30 -48.16 26.25 -11.21
C ILE A 30 -48.22 26.92 -9.83
N ASN A 31 -47.40 27.95 -9.60
CA ASN A 31 -47.36 28.75 -8.38
C ASN A 31 -48.73 29.35 -8.04
N GLU A 32 -49.43 29.93 -9.02
CA GLU A 32 -50.81 30.44 -8.84
C GLU A 32 -51.79 29.33 -8.41
N THR A 33 -51.66 28.14 -8.99
CA THR A 33 -52.51 26.99 -8.66
C THR A 33 -52.21 26.45 -7.25
N ILE A 34 -50.92 26.36 -6.88
CA ILE A 34 -50.50 25.93 -5.55
C ILE A 34 -50.95 26.93 -4.49
N ALA A 35 -50.84 28.24 -4.76
CA ALA A 35 -51.28 29.29 -3.84
C ALA A 35 -52.77 29.14 -3.49
N LYS A 36 -53.62 28.87 -4.50
CA LYS A 36 -55.04 28.56 -4.31
C LYS A 36 -55.26 27.28 -3.48
N ILE A 37 -54.54 26.21 -3.78
CA ILE A 37 -54.66 24.92 -3.06
C ILE A 37 -54.26 25.08 -1.58
N LYS A 38 -53.21 25.86 -1.30
CA LYS A 38 -52.71 26.11 0.06
C LYS A 38 -53.43 27.24 0.81
N GLY A 39 -54.30 28.01 0.14
CA GLY A 39 -55.01 29.14 0.74
C GLY A 39 -54.11 30.33 1.10
N VAL A 40 -53.08 30.60 0.30
CA VAL A 40 -52.10 31.69 0.52
C VAL A 40 -52.10 32.68 -0.65
N ASP A 41 -51.70 33.93 -0.38
CA ASP A 41 -51.72 35.02 -1.39
C ASP A 41 -50.78 34.77 -2.56
N SER A 42 -49.63 34.14 -2.32
CA SER A 42 -48.68 33.75 -3.36
C SER A 42 -47.86 32.54 -2.93
N PHE A 43 -47.34 31.81 -3.90
CA PHE A 43 -46.47 30.66 -3.67
C PHE A 43 -45.29 30.73 -4.63
N ASP A 44 -44.10 30.37 -4.16
CA ASP A 44 -42.92 30.21 -5.00
C ASP A 44 -42.35 28.82 -4.84
N ILE A 45 -42.38 28.02 -5.89
CA ILE A 45 -41.85 26.66 -5.87
C ILE A 45 -40.34 26.60 -5.57
N TYR A 46 -39.58 27.66 -5.85
CA TYR A 46 -38.15 27.72 -5.52
C TYR A 46 -37.89 27.84 -4.01
N SER A 47 -38.92 28.13 -3.21
CA SER A 47 -38.85 28.04 -1.75
C SER A 47 -38.82 26.59 -1.24
N CYS A 48 -39.29 25.62 -2.03
CA CYS A 48 -39.21 24.21 -1.69
C CYS A 48 -37.80 23.68 -1.92
N VAL A 49 -37.13 23.28 -0.84
CA VAL A 49 -35.74 22.79 -0.85
C VAL A 49 -35.60 21.30 -0.50
N HIS A 50 -36.72 20.62 -0.19
CA HIS A 50 -36.76 19.21 0.17
C HIS A 50 -37.62 18.40 -0.81
N THR A 51 -37.13 17.21 -1.18
CA THR A 51 -37.82 16.33 -2.15
C THR A 51 -39.20 15.89 -1.68
N LYS A 52 -39.36 15.61 -0.38
CA LYS A 52 -40.64 15.20 0.21
C LYS A 52 -41.71 16.29 0.11
N GLU A 53 -41.35 17.53 0.42
CA GLU A 53 -42.26 18.67 0.34
C GLU A 53 -42.74 18.92 -1.11
N LEU A 54 -41.82 18.82 -2.08
CA LEU A 54 -42.17 18.96 -3.48
C LEU A 54 -43.08 17.81 -3.95
N GLN A 55 -42.87 16.60 -3.44
CA GLN A 55 -43.69 15.44 -3.79
C GLN A 55 -45.13 15.59 -3.28
N ASP A 56 -45.30 16.05 -2.04
CA ASP A 56 -46.63 16.32 -1.46
C ASP A 56 -47.38 17.39 -2.28
N ILE A 57 -46.66 18.40 -2.78
CA ILE A 57 -47.21 19.43 -3.69
C ILE A 57 -47.61 18.83 -5.04
N ILE A 58 -46.77 17.98 -5.64
CA ILE A 58 -47.07 17.30 -6.91
C ILE A 58 -48.32 16.43 -6.76
N ASP A 59 -48.46 15.70 -5.66
CA ASP A 59 -49.61 14.84 -5.41
C ASP A 59 -50.90 15.66 -5.21
N SER A 60 -50.79 16.81 -4.53
CA SER A 60 -51.89 17.76 -4.38
C SER A 60 -52.33 18.35 -5.74
N LEU A 61 -51.37 18.70 -6.59
CA LEU A 61 -51.64 19.19 -7.96
C LEU A 61 -52.29 18.12 -8.83
N ASN A 62 -51.82 16.88 -8.74
CA ASN A 62 -52.38 15.75 -9.49
C ASN A 62 -53.83 15.42 -9.11
N ASN A 63 -54.33 15.89 -7.96
CA ASN A 63 -55.72 15.75 -7.55
C ASN A 63 -56.60 16.95 -7.92
N ASN A 64 -56.01 18.07 -8.37
CA ASN A 64 -56.72 19.29 -8.73
C ASN A 64 -57.22 19.27 -10.19
N GLU A 65 -58.49 19.61 -10.41
CA GLU A 65 -59.11 19.59 -11.75
C GLU A 65 -58.60 20.69 -12.68
N GLU A 66 -58.29 21.89 -12.15
CA GLU A 66 -57.73 23.01 -12.91
C GLU A 66 -56.35 22.63 -13.48
N PHE A 67 -55.49 22.01 -12.65
CA PHE A 67 -54.18 21.48 -13.06
C PHE A 67 -54.31 20.44 -14.18
N LYS A 68 -55.20 19.45 -14.01
CA LYS A 68 -55.43 18.38 -15.02
C LYS A 68 -55.86 18.95 -16.38
N GLN A 69 -56.63 20.03 -16.40
CA GLN A 69 -57.11 20.64 -17.63
C GLN A 69 -55.98 21.32 -18.41
N TYR A 70 -55.20 22.21 -17.77
CA TYR A 70 -54.15 22.92 -18.50
C TYR A 70 -52.92 22.05 -18.79
N GLU A 71 -52.69 20.99 -18.02
CA GLU A 71 -51.61 20.04 -18.27
C GLU A 71 -51.85 19.23 -19.56
N LYS A 72 -53.10 18.82 -19.81
CA LYS A 72 -53.50 18.16 -21.07
C LYS A 72 -53.29 19.08 -22.27
N THR A 73 -53.68 20.35 -22.15
CA THR A 73 -53.51 21.35 -23.21
C THR A 73 -52.04 21.70 -23.46
N GLY A 74 -51.21 21.66 -22.41
CA GLY A 74 -49.78 21.95 -22.45
C GLY A 74 -48.87 20.77 -22.81
N SER A 75 -49.42 19.66 -23.33
CA SER A 75 -48.64 18.45 -23.68
C SER A 75 -47.72 17.96 -22.56
N TYR A 76 -48.21 17.98 -21.31
CA TYR A 76 -47.49 17.54 -20.11
C TYR A 76 -46.23 18.34 -19.74
N GLN A 77 -46.10 19.57 -20.24
CA GLN A 77 -44.92 20.40 -19.97
C GLN A 77 -44.73 20.71 -18.49
N TYR A 78 -45.81 20.90 -17.72
CA TYR A 78 -45.71 21.35 -16.33
C TYR A 78 -45.30 20.21 -15.40
N SER A 79 -45.81 18.99 -15.60
CA SER A 79 -45.33 17.80 -14.87
C SER A 79 -43.87 17.49 -15.20
N ASN A 80 -43.43 17.71 -16.45
CA ASN A 80 -42.04 17.51 -16.82
C ASN A 80 -41.12 18.56 -16.18
N ALA A 81 -41.57 19.81 -16.05
CA ALA A 81 -40.86 20.84 -15.29
C ALA A 81 -40.74 20.49 -13.80
N LEU A 82 -41.83 20.04 -13.17
CA LEU A 82 -41.84 19.59 -11.77
C LEU A 82 -40.92 18.38 -11.54
N LYS A 83 -40.93 17.39 -12.44
CA LYS A 83 -40.01 16.24 -12.41
C LYS A 83 -38.55 16.66 -12.55
N THR A 84 -38.27 17.68 -13.37
CA THR A 84 -36.91 18.19 -13.56
C THR A 84 -36.43 18.92 -12.31
N TYR A 85 -37.30 19.69 -11.65
CA TYR A 85 -37.01 20.32 -10.36
C TYR A 85 -36.84 19.28 -9.25
N MET A 86 -37.64 18.20 -9.24
CA MET A 86 -37.45 17.07 -8.33
C MET A 86 -36.08 16.41 -8.51
N ARG A 87 -35.63 16.19 -9.75
CA ARG A 87 -34.28 15.66 -10.03
C ARG A 87 -33.19 16.58 -9.50
N PHE A 88 -33.35 17.89 -9.61
CA PHE A 88 -32.43 18.86 -9.04
C PHE A 88 -32.35 18.75 -7.50
N LEU A 89 -33.49 18.68 -6.82
CA LEU A 89 -33.53 18.52 -5.36
C LEU A 89 -32.92 17.17 -4.92
N CYS A 90 -33.25 16.07 -5.61
CA CYS A 90 -32.64 14.77 -5.38
C CYS A 90 -31.11 14.81 -5.57
N ALA A 91 -30.62 15.44 -6.63
CA ALA A 91 -29.19 15.62 -6.85
C ALA A 91 -28.55 16.42 -5.71
N LYS A 92 -29.18 17.52 -5.28
CA LYS A 92 -28.71 18.35 -4.16
C LYS A 92 -28.65 17.58 -2.84
N GLU A 93 -29.65 16.75 -2.56
CA GLU A 93 -29.68 15.87 -1.37
C GLU A 93 -28.63 14.76 -1.45
N LEU A 94 -28.44 14.13 -2.62
CA LEU A 94 -27.40 13.11 -2.85
C LEU A 94 -26.00 13.68 -2.66
N PHE A 95 -25.67 14.81 -3.30
CA PHE A 95 -24.36 15.44 -3.16
C PHE A 95 -24.13 15.99 -1.75
N SER A 96 -25.17 16.45 -1.05
CA SER A 96 -25.06 16.86 0.36
C SER A 96 -24.82 15.68 1.30
N ASN A 97 -25.41 14.52 1.02
CA ASN A 97 -25.21 13.28 1.80
C ASN A 97 -23.87 12.60 1.48
N GLU A 98 -23.38 12.70 0.24
CA GLU A 98 -22.02 12.32 -0.12
C GLU A 98 -20.99 13.24 0.55
N ALA A 99 -21.23 14.55 0.60
CA ALA A 99 -20.38 15.50 1.32
C ALA A 99 -20.36 15.27 2.84
N LYS A 100 -21.45 14.75 3.43
CA LYS A 100 -21.50 14.38 4.85
C LYS A 100 -20.85 13.03 5.17
N LYS A 101 -20.62 12.15 4.17
CA LYS A 101 -19.96 10.84 4.34
C LYS A 101 -18.46 10.88 4.11
N ILE A 102 -17.94 11.97 3.56
CA ILE A 102 -16.51 12.23 3.50
C ILE A 102 -16.18 12.98 4.79
N ASP A 103 -15.74 12.27 5.83
CA ASP A 103 -14.81 12.89 6.77
C ASP A 103 -13.75 13.55 5.90
N ALA A 104 -13.68 14.88 5.89
CA ALA A 104 -12.63 15.59 5.18
C ALA A 104 -11.32 14.90 5.58
N PRO A 105 -10.55 14.32 4.63
CA PRO A 105 -9.34 13.61 4.98
C PRO A 105 -8.50 14.58 5.80
N LYS A 106 -8.21 14.21 7.06
CA LYS A 106 -7.37 15.03 7.94
C LYS A 106 -6.18 15.53 7.12
N PRO A 107 -5.88 16.84 7.11
CA PRO A 107 -4.86 17.38 6.23
C PRO A 107 -3.57 16.60 6.45
N ILE A 108 -3.13 15.95 5.38
CA ILE A 108 -1.92 15.17 5.36
C ILE A 108 -0.77 16.17 5.46
N GLY A 109 0.04 16.10 6.52
CA GLY A 109 1.13 17.05 6.75
C GLY A 109 2.16 17.02 5.63
N LEU A 110 2.61 18.21 5.21
CA LEU A 110 3.54 18.38 4.08
C LEU A 110 4.96 17.96 4.47
N GLN A 111 5.40 18.22 5.70
CA GLN A 111 6.67 17.75 6.26
C GLN A 111 6.39 16.84 7.46
N GLN A 112 6.76 15.55 7.39
CA GLN A 112 6.50 14.61 8.49
C GLN A 112 7.71 13.73 8.79
N ILE A 113 8.05 13.58 10.07
CA ILE A 113 9.03 12.61 10.55
C ILE A 113 8.31 11.49 11.30
N TYR A 114 8.38 10.28 10.75
CA TYR A 114 7.94 9.06 11.41
C TYR A 114 9.08 8.54 12.27
N TYR A 115 8.88 8.48 13.58
CA TYR A 115 9.92 8.06 14.53
C TYR A 115 9.41 7.01 15.51
N GLY A 116 10.33 6.31 16.14
CA GLY A 116 10.07 5.26 17.12
C GLY A 116 11.06 4.11 16.98
N ALA A 117 10.87 3.08 17.80
CA ALA A 117 11.74 1.91 17.88
C ALA A 117 12.00 1.21 16.52
N PRO A 118 13.14 0.53 16.35
CA PRO A 118 13.39 -0.37 15.23
C PRO A 118 12.31 -1.45 15.13
N GLY A 119 11.88 -1.81 13.90
CA GLY A 119 10.89 -2.87 13.71
C GLY A 119 9.42 -2.50 13.97
N THR A 120 9.09 -1.23 14.23
CA THR A 120 7.68 -0.77 14.40
C THR A 120 6.93 -0.55 13.08
N GLY A 121 7.63 -0.65 11.94
CA GLY A 121 7.00 -0.55 10.61
C GLY A 121 6.96 0.86 10.01
N LYS A 122 7.75 1.82 10.50
CA LYS A 122 7.82 3.21 10.00
C LYS A 122 7.85 3.32 8.46
N SER A 123 8.85 2.73 7.82
CA SER A 123 9.02 2.76 6.35
C SER A 123 7.88 2.03 5.62
N LYS A 124 7.30 1.00 6.25
CA LYS A 124 6.15 0.25 5.71
C LYS A 124 4.89 1.11 5.74
N THR A 125 4.64 1.81 6.84
CA THR A 125 3.54 2.78 6.99
C THR A 125 3.61 3.84 5.90
N ILE A 126 4.78 4.45 5.69
CA ILE A 126 4.96 5.44 4.61
C ILE A 126 4.67 4.80 3.25
N LYS A 127 5.26 3.63 2.95
CA LYS A 127 5.06 2.94 1.67
C LYS A 127 3.57 2.66 1.38
N ASP A 128 2.80 2.31 2.41
CA ASP A 128 1.38 2.02 2.28
C ASP A 128 0.55 3.31 2.12
N LEU A 129 0.91 4.39 2.81
CA LEU A 129 0.24 5.71 2.69
C LEU A 129 0.52 6.40 1.36
N THR A 130 1.68 6.15 0.75
CA THR A 130 2.07 6.73 -0.54
C THR A 130 1.82 5.76 -1.70
N PHE A 131 1.03 4.71 -1.51
CA PHE A 131 0.75 3.73 -2.56
C PHE A 131 -0.04 4.37 -3.70
N GLY A 132 0.40 4.18 -4.95
CA GLY A 132 -0.20 4.80 -6.14
C GLY A 132 0.19 6.25 -6.38
N GLU A 133 1.00 6.85 -5.49
CA GLU A 133 1.52 8.19 -5.62
C GLU A 133 2.90 8.20 -6.29
N SER A 134 3.32 9.37 -6.78
CA SER A 134 4.68 9.53 -7.32
C SER A 134 5.66 9.79 -6.20
N VAL A 135 6.62 8.87 -6.05
CA VAL A 135 7.55 8.83 -4.93
C VAL A 135 8.98 8.83 -5.44
N ILE A 136 9.82 9.67 -4.84
CA ILE A 136 11.28 9.56 -4.89
C ILE A 136 11.72 9.25 -3.47
N ARG A 137 12.59 8.24 -3.31
CA ARG A 137 13.10 7.81 -2.00
C ARG A 137 14.62 7.92 -2.00
N THR A 138 15.16 8.42 -0.89
CA THR A 138 16.59 8.46 -0.59
C THR A 138 16.81 8.02 0.85
N THR A 139 18.04 7.67 1.20
CA THR A 139 18.46 7.29 2.55
C THR A 139 19.64 8.17 2.93
N PHE A 140 19.63 8.72 4.14
CA PHE A 140 20.77 9.47 4.65
C PHE A 140 21.78 8.54 5.31
N HIS A 141 23.04 8.85 5.06
CA HIS A 141 24.21 8.17 5.57
C HIS A 141 25.13 9.19 6.27
N PRO A 142 26.09 8.74 7.10
CA PRO A 142 27.00 9.64 7.79
C PRO A 142 27.84 10.54 6.88
N ASP A 143 28.08 10.09 5.64
CA ASP A 143 28.79 10.80 4.58
C ASP A 143 27.87 11.55 3.61
N SER A 144 26.55 11.53 3.83
CA SER A 144 25.62 12.30 3.03
C SER A 144 25.83 13.80 3.22
N ASP A 145 25.91 14.50 2.11
CA ASP A 145 26.12 15.94 2.02
C ASP A 145 25.11 16.61 1.06
N TYR A 146 25.24 17.92 0.89
CA TYR A 146 24.39 18.68 -0.03
C TYR A 146 24.45 18.14 -1.47
N ALA A 147 25.63 17.76 -1.96
CA ALA A 147 25.82 17.26 -3.31
C ALA A 147 25.10 15.92 -3.56
N SER A 148 25.11 15.02 -2.57
CA SER A 148 24.44 13.72 -2.61
C SER A 148 22.91 13.81 -2.52
N PHE A 149 22.38 14.92 -1.96
CA PHE A 149 20.95 15.13 -1.81
C PHE A 149 20.34 15.98 -2.92
N VAL A 150 21.06 17.01 -3.36
CA VAL A 150 20.60 18.01 -4.34
C VAL A 150 21.09 17.68 -5.74
N GLY A 151 22.40 17.55 -5.92
CA GLY A 151 23.01 17.34 -7.24
C GLY A 151 24.46 17.81 -7.27
N THR A 152 25.25 17.23 -8.19
CA THR A 152 26.63 17.67 -8.44
C THR A 152 27.09 17.28 -9.84
N TYR A 153 28.15 17.92 -10.33
CA TYR A 153 28.80 17.49 -11.57
C TYR A 153 29.58 16.20 -11.35
N LYS A 154 29.31 15.22 -12.21
CA LYS A 154 30.07 13.97 -12.27
C LYS A 154 30.76 13.85 -13.62
N PRO A 155 32.00 13.30 -13.66
CA PRO A 155 32.63 12.93 -14.91
C PRO A 155 31.84 11.77 -15.54
N ILE A 156 31.51 11.91 -16.81
CA ILE A 156 30.88 10.88 -17.64
C ILE A 156 31.70 10.70 -18.91
N THR A 157 31.77 9.47 -19.40
CA THR A 157 32.38 9.18 -20.69
C THR A 157 31.32 9.35 -21.77
N GLU A 158 31.58 10.23 -22.75
CA GLU A 158 30.75 10.37 -23.93
C GLU A 158 31.58 10.05 -25.18
N GLU A 159 30.99 9.32 -26.13
CA GLU A 159 31.59 9.12 -27.45
C GLU A 159 31.43 10.40 -28.26
N VAL A 160 32.55 10.95 -28.72
CA VAL A 160 32.57 12.12 -29.60
C VAL A 160 33.30 11.79 -30.90
N ASP A 161 32.91 12.45 -31.99
CA ASP A 161 33.61 12.33 -33.27
C ASP A 161 35.07 12.77 -33.08
N LEU A 162 36.03 11.89 -33.36
CA LEU A 162 37.45 12.19 -33.33
C LEU A 162 37.74 13.26 -34.40
N ARG A 163 38.44 14.32 -34.01
CA ARG A 163 38.84 15.40 -34.91
C ARG A 163 40.36 15.56 -34.96
N ASP A 164 40.88 15.82 -36.15
CA ASP A 164 42.30 16.10 -36.37
C ASP A 164 42.70 17.48 -35.81
N CYS A 165 43.99 17.81 -35.89
CA CYS A 165 44.52 19.10 -35.44
C CYS A 165 44.00 20.33 -36.21
N TYR A 166 43.26 20.12 -37.31
CA TYR A 166 42.58 21.15 -38.09
C TYR A 166 41.06 21.17 -37.86
N GLY A 167 40.55 20.34 -36.94
CA GLY A 167 39.14 20.26 -36.57
C GLY A 167 38.27 19.44 -37.53
N LYS A 168 38.84 18.71 -38.49
CA LYS A 168 38.10 17.83 -39.41
C LYS A 168 37.86 16.47 -38.76
N LYS A 169 36.68 15.89 -39.01
CA LYS A 169 36.33 14.54 -38.53
C LYS A 169 37.29 13.52 -39.14
N VAL A 170 37.85 12.66 -38.31
CA VAL A 170 38.68 11.52 -38.75
C VAL A 170 37.74 10.44 -39.27
N ILE A 171 38.01 9.94 -40.47
CA ILE A 171 37.22 8.89 -41.13
C ILE A 171 38.14 7.68 -41.26
N ASP A 172 37.63 6.51 -40.90
CA ASP A 172 38.34 5.24 -41.03
C ASP A 172 38.41 4.84 -42.51
N ASP A 173 39.61 4.52 -43.00
CA ASP A 173 39.84 4.32 -44.43
C ASP A 173 39.18 3.04 -44.98
N ASP A 174 39.01 2.02 -44.12
CA ASP A 174 38.47 0.70 -44.46
C ASP A 174 36.94 0.69 -44.39
N THR A 175 36.36 1.29 -43.35
CA THR A 175 34.91 1.29 -43.09
C THR A 175 34.20 2.53 -43.64
N LYS A 176 34.94 3.60 -43.97
CA LYS A 176 34.41 4.91 -44.36
C LYS A 176 33.50 5.58 -43.31
N GLU A 177 33.55 5.12 -42.07
CA GLU A 177 32.81 5.68 -40.94
C GLU A 177 33.64 6.72 -40.17
N VAL A 178 32.97 7.62 -39.45
CA VAL A 178 33.64 8.59 -38.59
C VAL A 178 34.19 7.87 -37.37
N VAL A 179 35.50 7.99 -37.13
CA VAL A 179 36.16 7.46 -35.94
C VAL A 179 35.66 8.24 -34.73
N LYS A 180 35.31 7.52 -33.67
CA LYS A 180 34.89 8.10 -32.40
C LYS A 180 35.99 7.94 -31.36
N GLU A 181 36.08 8.89 -30.45
CA GLU A 181 36.91 8.81 -29.25
C GLU A 181 36.05 8.92 -27.99
N GLU A 182 36.49 8.25 -26.93
CA GLU A 182 35.92 8.42 -25.60
C GLU A 182 36.49 9.67 -24.94
N ARG A 183 35.63 10.64 -24.60
CA ARG A 183 36.02 11.86 -23.93
C ARG A 183 35.31 12.00 -22.59
N ILE A 184 36.06 12.38 -21.55
CA ILE A 184 35.49 12.71 -20.25
C ILE A 184 34.83 14.09 -20.34
N ALA A 185 33.52 14.12 -20.15
CA ALA A 185 32.72 15.33 -20.01
C ALA A 185 32.17 15.43 -18.58
N TYR A 186 31.99 16.65 -18.06
CA TYR A 186 31.35 16.86 -16.77
C TYR A 186 29.88 17.20 -16.98
N LYS A 187 28.99 16.42 -16.36
CA LYS A 187 27.54 16.63 -16.43
C LYS A 187 26.96 16.76 -15.04
N PHE A 188 26.09 17.75 -14.85
CA PHE A 188 25.33 17.89 -13.61
C PHE A 188 24.35 16.73 -13.48
N ILE A 189 24.48 15.97 -12.40
CA ILE A 189 23.61 14.85 -12.07
C ILE A 189 22.72 15.30 -10.91
N PRO A 190 21.41 15.53 -11.16
CA PRO A 190 20.46 15.83 -10.08
C PRO A 190 20.36 14.63 -9.13
N GLN A 191 20.02 14.90 -7.88
CA GLN A 191 19.74 13.89 -6.87
C GLN A 191 18.30 14.00 -6.38
N ALA A 192 17.96 13.18 -5.39
CA ALA A 192 16.59 12.95 -4.92
C ALA A 192 15.76 14.23 -4.70
N PHE A 193 16.36 15.29 -4.14
CA PHE A 193 15.66 16.55 -3.92
C PHE A 193 15.27 17.24 -5.25
N LEU A 194 16.24 17.49 -6.14
CA LEU A 194 15.97 18.19 -7.40
C LEU A 194 15.04 17.38 -8.31
N GLU A 195 15.17 16.06 -8.34
CA GLU A 195 14.24 15.21 -9.07
C GLU A 195 12.80 15.34 -8.57
N ALA A 196 12.61 15.35 -7.25
CA ALA A 196 11.29 15.51 -6.63
C ALA A 196 10.74 16.92 -6.85
N TYR A 197 11.59 17.93 -6.71
CA TYR A 197 11.27 19.32 -6.96
C TYR A 197 10.75 19.55 -8.38
N VAL A 198 11.51 19.10 -9.39
CA VAL A 198 11.15 19.24 -10.80
C VAL A 198 9.85 18.50 -11.11
N LYS A 199 9.69 17.26 -10.61
CA LYS A 199 8.45 16.50 -10.80
C LYS A 199 7.24 17.19 -10.17
N ALA A 200 7.40 17.78 -8.98
CA ALA A 200 6.30 18.46 -8.30
C ALA A 200 5.84 19.70 -9.09
N TRP A 201 6.76 20.54 -9.54
CA TRP A 201 6.46 21.72 -10.37
C TRP A 201 5.85 21.36 -11.72
N LYS A 202 6.39 20.34 -12.41
CA LYS A 202 5.85 19.86 -13.69
C LYS A 202 4.38 19.41 -13.57
N LYS A 203 3.96 18.86 -12.42
CA LYS A 203 2.55 18.49 -12.17
C LYS A 203 1.60 19.67 -12.00
N LEU A 204 2.13 20.85 -11.67
CA LEU A 204 1.34 22.10 -11.59
C LEU A 204 1.23 22.81 -12.96
N GLY A 205 2.00 22.36 -13.96
CA GLY A 205 2.00 22.93 -15.31
C GLY A 205 1.61 21.96 -16.41
N SER A 206 1.76 22.44 -17.64
CA SER A 206 1.58 21.68 -18.88
C SER A 206 2.66 22.07 -19.90
N LYS A 207 2.94 21.20 -20.87
CA LYS A 207 3.85 21.52 -21.99
C LYS A 207 3.10 22.29 -23.07
N LYS A 208 3.76 23.31 -23.64
CA LYS A 208 3.19 24.21 -24.68
C LYS A 208 2.74 23.53 -25.99
N SER A 209 2.95 22.22 -26.17
CA SER A 209 2.64 21.50 -27.42
C SER A 209 1.30 20.77 -27.44
N GLU A 210 0.52 20.78 -26.36
CA GLU A 210 -0.83 20.21 -26.36
C GLU A 210 -1.85 21.32 -26.60
N LYS A 211 -2.70 21.15 -27.64
CA LYS A 211 -3.87 22.00 -27.86
C LYS A 211 -4.72 21.95 -26.59
N SER A 212 -4.64 22.99 -25.78
CA SER A 212 -5.54 23.17 -24.63
C SER A 212 -6.96 23.29 -25.16
N ASP A 213 -7.82 22.33 -24.83
CA ASP A 213 -9.27 22.55 -24.91
C ASP A 213 -9.60 23.78 -24.05
N LYS A 214 -10.05 24.86 -24.69
CA LYS A 214 -10.43 26.14 -24.05
C LYS A 214 -11.74 26.04 -23.23
N SER A 215 -12.07 24.86 -22.71
CA SER A 215 -13.32 24.59 -21.99
C SER A 215 -13.22 24.75 -20.48
N TYR A 216 -12.03 24.98 -19.90
CA TYR A 216 -11.89 25.17 -18.46
C TYR A 216 -11.08 26.43 -18.18
N ASN A 217 -11.75 27.58 -18.16
CA ASN A 217 -11.29 28.78 -17.44
C ASN A 217 -12.43 29.79 -17.34
N ARG A 218 -13.28 29.59 -16.34
CA ARG A 218 -14.06 30.64 -15.69
C ARG A 218 -14.47 30.15 -14.30
N ILE A 219 -13.60 30.38 -13.33
CA ILE A 219 -13.96 30.23 -11.91
C ILE A 219 -14.72 31.50 -11.51
N HIS A 220 -15.88 31.33 -10.88
CA HIS A 220 -16.75 32.43 -10.44
C HIS A 220 -16.06 33.22 -9.30
N PRO A 221 -16.12 34.57 -9.27
CA PRO A 221 -15.47 35.39 -8.23
C PRO A 221 -15.90 35.13 -6.78
N ALA A 222 -16.94 34.33 -6.57
CA ALA A 222 -17.43 33.97 -5.24
C ALA A 222 -16.74 32.71 -4.65
N LEU A 223 -15.83 32.08 -5.41
CA LEU A 223 -15.01 30.94 -4.96
C LEU A 223 -13.63 31.38 -4.42
N LEU A 224 -13.35 32.69 -4.41
CA LEU A 224 -12.07 33.30 -4.06
C LEU A 224 -11.71 33.23 -2.57
N ASP A 225 -12.66 32.92 -1.68
CA ASP A 225 -12.45 32.88 -0.21
C ASP A 225 -12.35 31.45 0.36
N THR A 226 -12.00 30.44 -0.45
CA THR A 226 -11.80 29.07 0.07
C THR A 226 -10.44 28.49 -0.33
N PRO A 227 -9.72 27.77 0.58
CA PRO A 227 -8.46 27.08 0.29
C PRO A 227 -8.51 26.03 -0.83
N GLU A 228 -9.66 25.82 -1.46
CA GLU A 228 -9.96 24.73 -2.40
C GLU A 228 -9.50 24.98 -3.85
N ILE A 229 -9.03 26.19 -4.19
CA ILE A 229 -8.56 26.52 -5.55
C ILE A 229 -7.27 25.74 -5.89
N PHE A 230 -6.45 25.39 -4.90
CA PHE A 230 -5.22 24.62 -5.09
C PHE A 230 -5.43 23.09 -5.11
N THR A 231 -6.62 22.60 -4.76
CA THR A 231 -6.89 21.16 -4.55
C THR A 231 -7.85 20.54 -5.57
N LYS A 232 -8.59 21.32 -6.37
CA LYS A 232 -9.46 20.79 -7.43
C LYS A 232 -8.68 20.43 -8.70
N ASN A 233 -7.92 19.35 -8.64
CA ASN A 233 -7.58 18.55 -9.82
C ASN A 233 -7.68 17.06 -9.45
N LYS A 234 -8.57 16.34 -10.16
CA LYS A 234 -9.14 15.03 -9.79
C LYS A 234 -8.20 13.83 -10.05
N ALA A 235 -6.92 14.07 -10.35
CA ALA A 235 -5.86 13.08 -10.38
C ALA A 235 -4.75 13.56 -9.44
N SER A 236 -4.31 12.71 -8.49
CA SER A 236 -3.38 13.12 -7.44
C SER A 236 -2.12 13.76 -8.04
N LYS A 237 -1.99 15.07 -7.88
CA LYS A 237 -0.80 15.84 -8.27
C LYS A 237 0.31 15.73 -7.22
N LYS A 238 0.16 14.88 -6.20
CA LYS A 238 1.12 14.79 -5.11
C LYS A 238 2.46 14.23 -5.59
N GLN A 239 3.53 14.77 -5.04
CA GLN A 239 4.89 14.28 -5.21
C GLN A 239 5.47 14.08 -3.82
N PHE A 240 5.95 12.88 -3.54
CA PHE A 240 6.60 12.54 -2.28
C PHE A 240 8.11 12.47 -2.48
N LEU A 241 8.84 13.09 -1.57
CA LEU A 241 10.25 12.86 -1.30
C LEU A 241 10.33 12.14 0.05
N ILE A 242 10.73 10.87 0.03
CA ILE A 242 10.91 10.06 1.23
C ILE A 242 12.40 10.05 1.60
N ILE A 243 12.72 10.46 2.82
CA ILE A 243 14.08 10.44 3.38
C ILE A 243 14.12 9.38 4.47
N GLU A 244 14.68 8.21 4.18
CA GLU A 244 14.89 7.20 5.20
C GLU A 244 16.08 7.59 6.09
N GLU A 245 15.97 7.33 7.39
CA GLU A 245 17.05 7.51 8.36
C GLU A 245 17.60 8.95 8.41
N ILE A 246 16.70 9.94 8.46
CA ILE A 246 17.05 11.37 8.32
C ILE A 246 18.12 11.86 9.29
N ASN A 247 18.23 11.28 10.48
CA ASN A 247 19.21 11.65 11.49
C ASN A 247 20.54 10.88 11.40
N ARG A 248 20.73 10.01 10.40
CA ARG A 248 22.04 9.39 10.13
C ARG A 248 23.00 10.31 9.40
N GLY A 249 22.50 11.38 8.79
CA GLY A 249 23.30 12.44 8.18
C GLY A 249 23.15 13.76 8.93
N ASN A 250 24.10 14.68 8.73
CA ASN A 250 24.00 16.03 9.29
C ASN A 250 22.94 16.85 8.53
N CYS A 251 21.72 16.91 9.07
CA CYS A 251 20.58 17.58 8.44
C CYS A 251 20.87 19.03 8.03
N ALA A 252 21.58 19.80 8.86
CA ALA A 252 21.88 21.20 8.58
C ALA A 252 22.80 21.33 7.36
N GLN A 253 23.83 20.48 7.27
CA GLN A 253 24.76 20.46 6.14
C GLN A 253 24.10 19.92 4.86
N ILE A 254 23.28 18.89 4.97
CA ILE A 254 22.63 18.25 3.81
C ILE A 254 21.58 19.19 3.18
N PHE A 255 20.77 19.85 4.00
CA PHE A 255 19.76 20.78 3.49
C PHE A 255 20.36 22.13 3.10
N GLY A 256 21.42 22.60 3.77
CA GLY A 256 22.00 23.92 3.50
C GLY A 256 20.93 25.02 3.49
N ASP A 257 20.92 25.86 2.46
CA ASP A 257 19.91 26.92 2.31
C ASP A 257 18.48 26.41 2.03
N LEU A 258 18.33 25.17 1.53
CA LEU A 258 17.01 24.54 1.31
C LEU A 258 16.22 24.41 2.63
N PHE A 259 16.92 24.46 3.75
CA PHE A 259 16.34 24.51 5.08
C PHE A 259 15.27 25.60 5.25
N GLN A 260 15.49 26.78 4.66
CA GLN A 260 14.55 27.91 4.74
C GLN A 260 13.25 27.62 3.98
N LEU A 261 13.33 26.81 2.92
CA LEU A 261 12.17 26.47 2.12
C LEU A 261 11.17 25.60 2.88
N LEU A 262 11.60 24.93 3.97
CA LEU A 262 10.74 24.05 4.76
C LEU A 262 9.63 24.81 5.51
N ASP A 263 9.78 26.11 5.77
CA ASP A 263 8.70 26.94 6.33
C ASP A 263 7.57 27.08 5.27
N ARG A 264 6.35 26.64 5.61
CA ARG A 264 5.20 26.57 4.69
C ARG A 264 4.09 27.54 5.07
N ASN A 265 3.58 28.24 4.06
CA ASN A 265 2.38 29.08 4.18
C ASN A 265 1.08 28.25 4.24
N GLU A 266 -0.03 28.94 4.49
CA GLU A 266 -1.38 28.33 4.57
C GLU A 266 -1.84 27.64 3.28
N TYR A 267 -1.22 27.98 2.13
CA TYR A 267 -1.48 27.37 0.82
C TYR A 267 -0.54 26.19 0.52
N GLY A 268 0.39 25.88 1.42
CA GLY A 268 1.35 24.78 1.31
C GLY A 268 2.62 25.08 0.50
N PHE A 269 2.81 26.31 0.03
CA PHE A 269 4.05 26.74 -0.61
C PHE A 269 5.09 27.19 0.42
N SER A 270 6.37 27.25 0.06
CA SER A 270 7.39 27.87 0.94
C SER A 270 7.06 29.33 1.23
N ASP A 271 7.18 29.76 2.49
CA ASP A 271 7.03 31.17 2.86
C ASP A 271 8.16 32.03 2.27
N TYR A 272 9.39 31.54 2.37
CA TYR A 272 10.58 32.30 2.02
C TYR A 272 11.26 31.69 0.79
N PRO A 273 11.25 32.37 -0.38
CA PRO A 273 12.00 31.92 -1.55
C PRO A 273 13.50 32.11 -1.33
N ILE A 274 14.32 31.17 -1.80
CA ILE A 274 15.78 31.30 -1.80
C ILE A 274 16.33 31.49 -3.22
N VAL A 275 17.55 32.00 -3.33
CA VAL A 275 18.28 32.09 -4.61
C VAL A 275 18.97 30.75 -4.87
N ALA A 276 18.82 30.18 -6.07
CA ALA A 276 19.56 28.97 -6.44
C ALA A 276 21.00 29.32 -6.83
N ASP A 277 21.95 28.39 -6.63
CA ASP A 277 23.27 28.52 -7.24
C ASP A 277 23.20 28.39 -8.78
N LYS A 278 24.28 28.81 -9.45
CA LYS A 278 24.35 28.87 -10.92
C LYS A 278 24.20 27.51 -11.59
N ASP A 279 24.59 26.42 -10.93
CA ASP A 279 24.53 25.09 -11.50
C ASP A 279 23.12 24.52 -11.42
N MET A 280 22.46 24.68 -10.27
CA MET A 280 21.03 24.42 -10.12
C MET A 280 20.21 25.26 -11.11
N GLN A 281 20.50 26.55 -11.25
CA GLN A 281 19.78 27.45 -12.16
C GLN A 281 19.82 26.92 -13.59
N LYS A 282 21.02 26.62 -14.12
CA LYS A 282 21.19 26.08 -15.48
C LYS A 282 20.44 24.76 -15.67
N TYR A 283 20.49 23.88 -14.67
CA TYR A 283 19.79 22.60 -14.71
C TYR A 283 18.27 22.79 -14.73
N LEU A 284 17.73 23.62 -13.84
CA LEU A 284 16.29 23.87 -13.72
C LEU A 284 15.72 24.63 -14.93
N GLU A 285 16.42 25.64 -15.44
CA GLU A 285 16.04 26.35 -16.66
C GLU A 285 15.88 25.39 -17.84
N LYS A 286 16.84 24.46 -17.98
CA LYS A 286 16.76 23.41 -19.01
C LYS A 286 15.58 22.46 -18.76
N GLU A 287 15.35 22.03 -17.52
CA GLU A 287 14.29 21.09 -17.18
C GLU A 287 12.88 21.66 -17.35
N PHE A 288 12.71 22.95 -17.11
CA PHE A 288 11.45 23.68 -17.24
C PHE A 288 11.26 24.33 -18.62
N ALA A 289 12.23 24.22 -19.53
CA ALA A 289 12.10 24.71 -20.89
C ALA A 289 10.83 24.14 -21.58
N GLY A 290 9.97 25.05 -22.06
CA GLY A 290 8.71 24.70 -22.73
C GLY A 290 7.54 24.32 -21.82
N TRP A 291 7.70 24.42 -20.49
CA TRP A 291 6.62 24.26 -19.52
C TRP A 291 5.95 25.60 -19.18
N GLU A 292 4.65 25.55 -18.88
CA GLU A 292 3.87 26.68 -18.36
C GLU A 292 3.03 26.23 -17.17
N ILE A 293 3.09 27.00 -16.06
CA ILE A 293 2.33 26.72 -14.84
C ILE A 293 0.89 27.22 -15.00
N THR A 294 -0.07 26.36 -14.61
CA THR A 294 -1.51 26.61 -14.81
C THR A 294 -2.02 27.79 -13.98
N ASN A 295 -1.61 27.86 -12.70
CA ASN A 295 -2.09 28.84 -11.71
C ASN A 295 -1.02 29.90 -11.43
N LYS A 296 -0.39 30.43 -12.48
CA LYS A 296 0.79 31.29 -12.33
C LYS A 296 0.48 32.62 -11.64
N ASP A 297 -0.68 33.20 -11.91
CA ASP A 297 -1.05 34.53 -11.39
C ASP A 297 -1.35 34.46 -9.90
N GLU A 298 -2.01 33.39 -9.44
CA GLU A 298 -2.26 33.13 -8.03
C GLU A 298 -0.95 32.90 -7.26
N ILE A 299 -0.02 32.11 -7.82
CA ILE A 299 1.27 31.86 -7.18
C ILE A 299 2.10 33.16 -7.10
N ASN A 300 2.09 34.01 -8.14
CA ASN A 300 2.77 35.30 -8.11
C ASN A 300 2.24 36.22 -7.00
N GLN A 301 0.92 36.24 -6.78
CA GLN A 301 0.28 37.05 -5.73
C GLN A 301 0.75 36.66 -4.31
N LEU A 302 1.05 35.38 -4.07
CA LEU A 302 1.55 34.91 -2.75
C LEU A 302 2.85 35.58 -2.32
N TYR A 303 3.67 36.02 -3.26
CA TYR A 303 5.00 36.58 -2.99
C TYR A 303 5.08 38.09 -3.20
N GLY A 304 3.99 38.75 -3.58
CA GLY A 304 3.97 40.18 -3.91
C GLY A 304 4.84 40.57 -5.12
N GLU A 305 5.46 39.59 -5.79
CA GLU A 305 6.31 39.77 -6.96
C GLU A 305 5.54 39.33 -8.21
N ALA A 306 5.34 40.26 -9.16
CA ALA A 306 4.57 40.00 -10.39
C ALA A 306 5.16 38.91 -11.30
N ASN A 307 6.39 38.45 -11.04
CA ASN A 307 7.13 37.51 -11.89
C ASN A 307 7.73 36.29 -11.15
N MET A 308 7.32 35.99 -9.90
CA MET A 308 7.90 34.89 -9.12
C MET A 308 7.94 33.55 -9.87
N VAL A 309 6.84 33.15 -10.51
CA VAL A 309 6.76 31.90 -11.28
C VAL A 309 7.78 31.87 -12.42
N ASN A 310 8.02 33.01 -13.08
CA ASN A 310 9.04 33.10 -14.12
C ASN A 310 10.45 32.92 -13.54
N LEU A 311 10.73 33.50 -12.36
CA LEU A 311 12.00 33.29 -11.66
C LEU A 311 12.18 31.81 -11.27
N ILE A 312 11.12 31.13 -10.84
CA ILE A 312 11.14 29.70 -10.52
C ILE A 312 11.41 28.85 -11.78
N MET A 313 10.71 29.15 -12.89
CA MET A 313 10.90 28.40 -14.15
C MET A 313 12.30 28.62 -14.75
N LYS A 314 12.95 29.75 -14.47
CA LYS A 314 14.35 30.00 -14.82
C LYS A 314 15.36 29.45 -13.81
N GLY A 315 14.89 28.86 -12.71
CA GLY A 315 15.73 28.40 -11.62
C GLY A 315 16.44 29.52 -10.84
N GLU A 316 16.05 30.78 -11.01
CA GLU A 316 16.62 31.93 -10.28
C GLU A 316 16.15 31.97 -8.83
N ARG A 317 14.93 31.47 -8.58
CA ARG A 317 14.32 31.32 -7.25
C ARG A 317 13.87 29.90 -7.03
N LEU A 318 14.04 29.41 -5.80
CA LEU A 318 13.48 28.13 -5.36
C LEU A 318 12.35 28.36 -4.37
N VAL A 319 11.26 27.62 -4.59
CA VAL A 319 10.06 27.57 -3.74
C VAL A 319 9.53 26.15 -3.80
N LEU A 320 9.28 25.52 -2.65
CA LEU A 320 8.64 24.21 -2.64
C LEU A 320 7.15 24.37 -2.93
N PRO A 321 6.61 23.66 -3.94
CA PRO A 321 5.21 23.79 -4.31
C PRO A 321 4.29 23.05 -3.33
N SER A 322 3.01 23.42 -3.29
CA SER A 322 2.01 22.86 -2.37
C SER A 322 1.72 21.37 -2.53
N ASN A 323 2.14 20.78 -3.64
CA ASN A 323 1.99 19.35 -3.91
C ASN A 323 3.26 18.53 -3.61
N LEU A 324 4.32 19.13 -3.06
CA LEU A 324 5.55 18.44 -2.66
C LEU A 324 5.54 18.11 -1.16
N TYR A 325 5.39 16.83 -0.87
CA TYR A 325 5.43 16.23 0.46
C TYR A 325 6.83 15.71 0.73
N ILE A 326 7.42 16.07 1.87
CA ILE A 326 8.73 15.59 2.32
C ILE A 326 8.51 14.80 3.59
N TRP A 327 8.59 13.48 3.49
CA TRP A 327 8.39 12.59 4.62
C TRP A 327 9.68 11.87 4.95
N ALA A 328 9.88 11.58 6.22
CA ALA A 328 11.11 10.97 6.69
C ALA A 328 10.84 9.86 7.70
N THR A 329 11.79 8.93 7.79
CA THR A 329 11.88 8.00 8.91
C THR A 329 13.08 8.36 9.78
N MET A 330 12.94 8.14 11.08
CA MET A 330 13.99 8.40 12.06
C MET A 330 14.04 7.25 13.04
N ASN A 331 15.20 6.60 13.17
CA ASN A 331 15.49 5.73 14.30
C ASN A 331 16.08 6.59 15.40
N THR A 332 15.70 6.32 16.64
CA THR A 332 16.05 7.15 17.78
C THR A 332 17.08 6.47 18.71
N SER A 333 17.44 5.21 18.44
CA SER A 333 18.34 4.39 19.27
C SER A 333 19.72 4.12 18.68
N ASP A 334 19.96 4.45 17.42
CA ASP A 334 21.26 4.18 16.79
C ASP A 334 22.37 5.01 17.48
N GLN A 335 23.54 4.40 17.72
CA GLN A 335 24.65 5.03 18.43
C GLN A 335 25.36 6.14 17.61
N SER A 336 25.16 6.18 16.29
CA SER A 336 25.86 7.06 15.35
C SER A 336 24.93 8.07 14.67
N LEU A 337 24.05 8.71 15.45
CA LEU A 337 23.07 9.66 14.93
C LEU A 337 23.54 11.10 15.14
N PHE A 338 23.33 11.94 14.13
CA PHE A 338 23.53 13.37 14.25
C PHE A 338 22.36 14.00 15.02
N PRO A 339 22.64 14.90 15.98
CA PRO A 339 21.58 15.62 16.67
C PRO A 339 20.85 16.54 15.69
N ILE A 340 19.52 16.49 15.72
CA ILE A 340 18.68 17.45 14.99
C ILE A 340 18.45 18.67 15.88
N ASP A 341 18.84 19.86 15.39
CA ASP A 341 18.66 21.11 16.11
C ASP A 341 17.17 21.54 16.22
N SER A 342 16.87 22.43 17.17
CA SER A 342 15.50 22.88 17.44
C SER A 342 14.87 23.66 16.29
N ALA A 343 15.67 24.40 15.51
CA ALA A 343 15.19 25.15 14.35
C ALA A 343 14.76 24.20 13.22
N PHE A 344 15.42 23.07 13.07
CA PHE A 344 14.99 22.00 12.16
C PHE A 344 13.75 21.31 12.69
N LYS A 345 13.74 20.88 13.96
CA LYS A 345 12.61 20.16 14.56
C LYS A 345 11.26 20.87 14.40
N ARG A 346 11.21 22.20 14.55
CA ARG A 346 9.95 22.98 14.47
C ARG A 346 9.31 23.03 13.09
N ARG A 347 10.01 22.58 12.03
CA ARG A 347 9.54 22.60 10.62
C ARG A 347 8.98 21.26 10.15
N TRP A 348 8.84 20.32 11.07
CA TRP A 348 8.35 18.98 10.78
C TRP A 348 7.25 18.61 11.76
N ASP A 349 6.23 17.94 11.25
CA ASP A 349 5.27 17.23 12.08
C ASP A 349 5.90 15.91 12.56
N TRP A 350 5.87 15.69 13.87
CA TRP A 350 6.40 14.48 14.48
C TRP A 350 5.29 13.43 14.60
N LYS A 351 5.50 12.25 14.01
CA LYS A 351 4.57 11.11 14.04
C LYS A 351 5.23 9.92 14.73
N TYR A 352 4.84 9.67 15.98
CA TYR A 352 5.29 8.50 16.71
C TYR A 352 4.63 7.24 16.15
N VAL A 353 5.42 6.21 15.86
CA VAL A 353 4.97 4.88 15.46
C VAL A 353 5.19 3.92 16.64
N PRO A 354 4.14 3.64 17.44
CA PRO A 354 4.28 2.83 18.65
C PRO A 354 4.53 1.36 18.32
N ILE A 355 5.17 0.67 19.26
CA ILE A 355 5.27 -0.79 19.26
C ILE A 355 3.87 -1.37 19.48
N ARG A 356 3.48 -2.29 18.59
CA ARG A 356 2.18 -2.95 18.60
C ARG A 356 2.33 -4.38 18.13
N GLU A 357 1.39 -5.21 18.56
CA GLU A 357 1.25 -6.57 18.07
C GLU A 357 1.07 -6.58 16.55
N GLY A 358 1.79 -7.48 15.88
CA GLY A 358 1.73 -7.60 14.43
C GLY A 358 0.35 -8.04 13.97
N ARG A 359 -0.12 -7.42 12.88
CA ARG A 359 -1.41 -7.75 12.27
C ARG A 359 -1.28 -7.90 10.78
N ASP A 360 -2.05 -8.83 10.23
CA ASP A 360 -2.20 -8.97 8.79
C ASP A 360 -2.91 -7.74 8.21
N LYS A 361 -2.44 -7.29 7.03
CA LYS A 361 -2.88 -6.01 6.45
C LYS A 361 -4.30 -6.08 5.91
N GLU A 362 -4.73 -7.23 5.41
CA GLU A 362 -6.02 -7.39 4.72
C GLU A 362 -7.13 -7.80 5.69
N THR A 363 -6.81 -8.74 6.59
CA THR A 363 -7.78 -9.32 7.53
C THR A 363 -7.78 -8.64 8.90
N ASN A 364 -6.74 -7.83 9.22
CA ASN A 364 -6.50 -7.25 10.54
C ASN A 364 -6.37 -8.29 11.67
N ALA A 365 -6.20 -9.57 11.31
CA ALA A 365 -5.97 -10.68 12.23
C ALA A 365 -4.58 -10.56 12.86
N LYS A 366 -4.43 -11.04 14.10
CA LYS A 366 -3.14 -11.09 14.78
C LYS A 366 -2.18 -12.01 14.02
N LEU A 367 -0.93 -11.60 13.91
CA LEU A 367 0.14 -12.47 13.45
C LEU A 367 0.54 -13.38 14.62
N ASN A 368 0.47 -14.69 14.41
CA ASN A 368 0.82 -15.70 15.42
C ASN A 368 2.27 -16.17 15.19
N TRP A 369 3.22 -15.24 15.23
CA TRP A 369 4.63 -15.59 15.09
C TRP A 369 5.14 -16.23 16.37
N TYR A 370 6.05 -17.19 16.24
CA TYR A 370 6.65 -17.89 17.37
C TYR A 370 8.14 -18.13 17.16
N ILE A 371 8.87 -18.22 18.27
CA ILE A 371 10.27 -18.64 18.30
C ILE A 371 10.29 -20.17 18.40
N ASN A 372 10.96 -20.83 17.47
CA ASN A 372 11.11 -22.28 17.45
C ASN A 372 12.49 -22.70 17.98
N THR A 373 12.47 -23.53 19.02
CA THR A 373 13.66 -24.12 19.65
C THR A 373 13.75 -25.62 19.40
N GLY A 374 13.03 -26.12 18.39
CA GLY A 374 12.90 -27.54 18.10
C GLY A 374 11.68 -28.13 18.81
N ASN A 375 11.85 -28.50 20.08
CA ASN A 375 10.80 -29.18 20.85
C ASN A 375 9.80 -28.20 21.49
N LYS A 376 10.23 -26.96 21.75
CA LYS A 376 9.38 -25.91 22.35
C LYS A 376 9.19 -24.74 21.39
N GLN A 377 8.03 -24.11 21.52
CA GLN A 377 7.66 -22.91 20.79
C GLN A 377 7.24 -21.83 21.78
N TYR A 378 7.68 -20.60 21.54
CA TYR A 378 7.44 -19.45 22.41
C TYR A 378 6.76 -18.33 21.62
N ASP A 379 5.76 -17.68 22.20
CA ASP A 379 5.01 -16.62 21.52
C ASP A 379 5.90 -15.38 21.31
N TRP A 380 5.96 -14.90 20.07
CA TRP A 380 6.83 -13.78 19.70
C TRP A 380 6.36 -12.46 20.32
N TRP A 381 5.05 -12.23 20.44
CA TRP A 381 4.53 -10.99 21.03
C TRP A 381 4.77 -10.94 22.54
N SER A 382 4.61 -12.06 23.22
CA SER A 382 4.94 -12.25 24.63
C SER A 382 6.41 -11.92 24.87
N PHE A 383 7.31 -12.49 24.06
CA PHE A 383 8.74 -12.15 24.10
C PHE A 383 8.99 -10.65 23.93
N ILE A 384 8.44 -10.03 22.88
CA ILE A 384 8.61 -8.59 22.61
C ILE A 384 8.08 -7.74 23.77
N SER A 385 6.96 -8.13 24.38
CA SER A 385 6.38 -7.40 25.51
C SER A 385 7.29 -7.46 26.74
N LYS A 386 7.74 -8.66 27.11
CA LYS A 386 8.61 -8.89 28.28
C LYS A 386 9.99 -8.27 28.12
N VAL A 387 10.63 -8.47 26.97
CA VAL A 387 11.95 -7.89 26.72
C VAL A 387 11.87 -6.37 26.73
N ASN A 388 10.81 -5.75 26.21
CA ASN A 388 10.68 -4.30 26.22
C ASN A 388 10.39 -3.70 27.60
N GLU A 389 9.75 -4.45 28.50
CA GLU A 389 9.64 -4.09 29.92
C GLU A 389 11.03 -4.04 30.57
N LEU A 390 11.84 -5.07 30.32
CA LEU A 390 13.24 -5.15 30.80
C LEU A 390 14.13 -4.04 30.21
N ILE A 391 14.03 -3.77 28.92
CA ILE A 391 14.79 -2.68 28.28
C ILE A 391 14.38 -1.33 28.87
N GLY A 392 13.09 -1.12 29.11
CA GLY A 392 12.57 0.10 29.70
C GLY A 392 13.07 0.32 31.12
N SER A 393 13.07 -0.71 31.96
CA SER A 393 13.53 -0.62 33.36
C SER A 393 15.03 -0.34 33.47
N LEU A 394 15.84 -0.92 32.59
CA LEU A 394 17.30 -0.78 32.63
C LEU A 394 17.81 0.47 31.94
N THR A 395 17.28 0.80 30.75
CA THR A 395 17.85 1.86 29.91
C THR A 395 17.10 3.18 30.01
N ASN A 396 15.85 3.16 30.47
CA ASN A 396 14.90 4.28 30.39
C ASN A 396 14.78 4.88 28.96
N SER A 397 15.04 4.07 27.94
CA SER A 397 15.02 4.47 26.52
C SER A 397 13.93 3.70 25.78
N GLU A 398 12.91 4.41 25.31
CA GLU A 398 11.87 3.87 24.42
C GLU A 398 12.43 3.41 23.08
N ASP A 399 13.55 3.98 22.68
CA ASP A 399 14.07 3.83 21.33
C ASP A 399 14.84 2.53 21.16
N LYS A 400 15.45 2.04 22.24
CA LYS A 400 16.19 0.77 22.27
C LYS A 400 15.27 -0.45 22.26
N LYS A 401 13.97 -0.26 22.49
CA LYS A 401 12.96 -1.31 22.44
C LYS A 401 12.83 -1.93 21.05
N LEU A 402 12.25 -3.12 20.99
CA LEU A 402 12.04 -3.87 19.77
C LEU A 402 10.58 -3.78 19.32
N GLY A 403 10.37 -3.40 18.06
CA GLY A 403 9.08 -3.53 17.41
C GLY A 403 8.84 -4.97 16.93
N TYR A 404 7.57 -5.32 16.70
CA TYR A 404 7.15 -6.66 16.29
C TYR A 404 7.87 -7.17 15.04
N PHE A 405 8.16 -6.29 14.08
CA PHE A 405 8.80 -6.67 12.81
C PHE A 405 10.34 -6.57 12.86
N PHE A 406 10.93 -6.44 14.06
CA PHE A 406 12.38 -6.39 14.25
C PHE A 406 13.06 -7.66 13.69
N CYS A 407 12.50 -8.82 14.04
CA CYS A 407 12.87 -10.11 13.44
C CYS A 407 11.72 -10.59 12.56
N LYS A 408 11.97 -10.83 11.27
CA LYS A 408 10.94 -11.30 10.34
C LYS A 408 10.87 -12.82 10.36
N ALA A 409 9.73 -13.34 10.78
CA ALA A 409 9.43 -14.76 10.71
C ALA A 409 9.31 -15.24 9.26
N LYS A 410 9.67 -16.51 9.00
CA LYS A 410 9.38 -17.24 7.76
C LYS A 410 8.20 -18.15 8.04
N ASP A 411 7.09 -17.98 7.33
CA ASP A 411 5.86 -18.77 7.53
C ASP A 411 5.35 -18.80 8.98
N GLY A 412 5.58 -17.71 9.72
CA GLY A 412 5.21 -17.58 11.14
C GLY A 412 6.27 -18.09 12.13
N GLU A 413 7.35 -18.70 11.64
CA GLU A 413 8.42 -19.26 12.46
C GLU A 413 9.66 -18.33 12.49
N ILE A 414 10.21 -18.14 13.68
CA ILE A 414 11.54 -17.58 13.93
C ILE A 414 12.40 -18.71 14.49
N ASP A 415 13.28 -19.28 13.67
CA ASP A 415 14.21 -20.31 14.12
C ASP A 415 15.24 -19.76 15.13
N ALA A 416 15.80 -20.63 15.96
CA ALA A 416 16.73 -20.25 17.02
C ALA A 416 17.99 -19.55 16.49
N ASP A 417 18.54 -19.97 15.34
CA ASP A 417 19.68 -19.32 14.69
C ASP A 417 19.35 -17.87 14.31
N LEU A 418 18.19 -17.65 13.69
CA LEU A 418 17.70 -16.33 13.33
C LEU A 418 17.42 -15.46 14.57
N PHE A 419 16.85 -16.05 15.62
CA PHE A 419 16.59 -15.36 16.88
C PHE A 419 17.88 -14.90 17.55
N VAL A 420 18.87 -15.80 17.74
CA VAL A 420 20.14 -15.45 18.39
C VAL A 420 20.93 -14.44 17.56
N SER A 421 21.08 -14.69 16.25
CA SER A 421 21.91 -13.84 15.38
C SER A 421 21.37 -12.42 15.19
N LYS A 422 20.05 -12.21 15.33
CA LYS A 422 19.45 -10.87 15.18
C LYS A 422 19.01 -10.23 16.48
N VAL A 423 18.27 -10.97 17.30
CA VAL A 423 17.63 -10.42 18.50
C VAL A 423 18.61 -10.39 19.64
N ILE A 424 19.19 -11.54 20.00
CA ILE A 424 20.13 -11.63 21.12
C ILE A 424 21.39 -10.80 20.82
N PHE A 425 21.88 -10.82 19.58
CA PHE A 425 23.01 -9.98 19.17
C PHE A 425 22.76 -8.48 19.37
N TYR A 426 21.57 -7.99 19.01
CA TYR A 426 21.18 -6.58 19.22
C TYR A 426 21.05 -6.23 20.70
N LEU A 427 20.38 -7.09 21.48
CA LEU A 427 20.24 -6.91 22.92
C LEU A 427 21.63 -6.80 23.59
N TRP A 428 22.55 -7.67 23.20
CA TRP A 428 23.91 -7.68 23.74
C TRP A 428 24.71 -6.43 23.36
N ASN A 429 24.75 -6.07 22.07
CA ASN A 429 25.67 -5.03 21.58
C ASN A 429 25.14 -3.61 21.70
N ASP A 430 23.85 -3.40 21.47
CA ASP A 430 23.26 -2.07 21.33
C ASP A 430 22.47 -1.65 22.57
N VAL A 431 21.89 -2.63 23.28
CA VAL A 431 21.02 -2.36 24.43
C VAL A 431 21.79 -2.44 25.75
N PHE A 432 22.32 -3.61 26.10
CA PHE A 432 22.84 -3.90 27.45
C PHE A 432 24.35 -3.70 27.62
N LYS A 433 25.09 -3.46 26.53
CA LYS A 433 26.54 -3.21 26.54
C LYS A 433 27.00 -2.21 27.61
N ASP A 434 26.23 -1.14 27.82
CA ASP A 434 26.58 -0.04 28.75
C ASP A 434 25.90 -0.16 30.13
N TYR A 435 24.98 -1.12 30.32
CA TYR A 435 24.13 -1.25 31.52
C TYR A 435 24.43 -2.51 32.34
N GLY A 436 25.26 -3.41 31.81
CA GLY A 436 25.61 -4.68 32.45
C GLY A 436 24.53 -5.76 32.29
N PHE A 437 24.87 -6.99 32.65
CA PHE A 437 24.01 -8.18 32.54
C PHE A 437 23.67 -8.75 33.91
N ASP A 438 23.62 -7.87 34.93
CA ASP A 438 23.41 -8.25 36.32
C ASP A 438 21.94 -8.61 36.63
N ASP A 439 21.04 -8.41 35.65
CA ASP A 439 19.67 -8.87 35.75
C ASP A 439 19.60 -10.40 35.76
N LYS A 440 18.70 -10.95 36.58
CA LYS A 440 18.49 -12.40 36.71
C LYS A 440 18.08 -13.03 35.40
N ASP A 441 17.43 -12.27 34.53
CA ASP A 441 16.99 -12.73 33.20
C ASP A 441 18.18 -13.15 32.32
N PHE A 442 19.35 -12.56 32.54
CA PHE A 442 20.61 -12.87 31.85
C PHE A 442 21.54 -13.75 32.67
N GLN A 443 21.05 -14.48 33.67
CA GLN A 443 21.86 -15.38 34.49
C GLN A 443 21.45 -16.84 34.31
N ASP A 444 22.43 -17.75 34.39
CA ASP A 444 22.16 -19.17 34.46
C ASP A 444 21.67 -19.60 35.85
N LYS A 445 21.36 -20.90 36.04
CA LYS A 445 20.85 -21.44 37.31
C LYS A 445 21.82 -21.28 38.48
N GLU A 446 23.09 -20.98 38.20
CA GLU A 446 24.16 -20.77 39.17
C GLU A 446 24.45 -19.26 39.39
N GLY A 447 23.69 -18.37 38.74
CA GLY A 447 23.85 -16.92 38.83
C GLY A 447 24.94 -16.35 37.91
N LYS A 448 25.49 -17.14 36.99
CA LYS A 448 26.53 -16.68 36.07
C LYS A 448 25.90 -16.12 34.79
N ILE A 449 26.43 -14.98 34.33
CA ILE A 449 25.94 -14.26 33.16
C ILE A 449 25.91 -15.16 31.90
N LEU A 450 24.79 -15.11 31.18
CA LEU A 450 24.58 -15.67 29.85
C LEU A 450 25.21 -14.75 28.81
N SER A 451 26.53 -14.84 28.67
CA SER A 451 27.24 -14.05 27.66
C SER A 451 26.90 -14.47 26.24
N PHE A 452 27.05 -13.56 25.27
CA PHE A 452 26.66 -13.82 23.88
C PHE A 452 27.28 -15.11 23.30
N ASP A 453 28.53 -15.42 23.65
CA ASP A 453 29.22 -16.65 23.26
C ASP A 453 28.56 -17.92 23.82
N ARG A 454 27.88 -17.84 24.98
CA ARG A 454 27.20 -19.00 25.59
C ARG A 454 25.93 -19.40 24.87
N PHE A 455 25.41 -18.58 23.95
CA PHE A 455 24.33 -18.98 23.05
C PHE A 455 24.82 -19.88 21.90
N TYR A 456 26.12 -20.17 21.84
CA TYR A 456 26.72 -21.05 20.85
C TYR A 456 27.49 -22.20 21.50
N GLU A 457 27.46 -23.34 20.84
CA GLU A 457 28.24 -24.53 21.19
C GLU A 457 29.03 -25.02 19.97
N ASP A 458 30.19 -25.64 20.21
CA ASP A 458 30.92 -26.36 19.18
C ASP A 458 30.52 -27.84 19.22
N LYS A 459 29.89 -28.30 18.13
CA LYS A 459 29.64 -29.72 17.89
C LYS A 459 30.40 -30.15 16.64
N ASN A 460 31.44 -30.95 16.83
CA ASN A 460 32.27 -31.53 15.76
C ASN A 460 32.98 -30.50 14.87
N GLY A 461 33.49 -29.40 15.43
CA GLY A 461 34.18 -28.34 14.69
C GLY A 461 33.23 -27.40 13.94
N LYS A 462 31.93 -27.43 14.28
CA LYS A 462 30.90 -26.58 13.71
C LYS A 462 30.17 -25.87 14.85
N THR A 463 30.19 -24.55 14.80
CA THR A 463 29.43 -23.68 15.71
C THR A 463 27.94 -23.79 15.40
N ASN A 464 27.14 -24.16 16.40
CA ASN A 464 25.68 -24.20 16.33
C ASN A 464 25.11 -23.42 17.52
N VAL A 465 23.85 -22.97 17.41
CA VAL A 465 23.16 -22.35 18.54
C VAL A 465 22.87 -23.38 19.62
N ASP A 466 23.19 -23.03 20.87
CA ASP A 466 22.83 -23.82 22.05
C ASP A 466 21.36 -23.56 22.40
N ILE A 467 20.52 -24.49 21.96
CA ILE A 467 19.07 -24.47 22.17
C ILE A 467 18.70 -24.42 23.66
N ALA A 468 19.45 -25.11 24.54
CA ALA A 468 19.13 -25.15 25.96
C ALA A 468 19.32 -23.77 26.60
N ILE A 469 20.33 -23.03 26.18
CA ILE A 469 20.58 -21.66 26.64
C ILE A 469 19.51 -20.69 26.11
N VAL A 470 19.06 -20.86 24.86
CA VAL A 470 17.94 -20.07 24.31
C VAL A 470 16.66 -20.32 25.09
N GLU A 471 16.29 -21.58 25.34
CA GLU A 471 15.12 -21.94 26.13
C GLU A 471 15.21 -21.38 27.56
N GLN A 472 16.38 -21.48 28.19
CA GLN A 472 16.61 -20.96 29.53
C GLN A 472 16.42 -19.44 29.59
N PHE A 473 16.97 -18.70 28.63
CA PHE A 473 16.78 -17.25 28.54
C PHE A 473 15.29 -16.88 28.39
N LEU A 474 14.56 -17.56 27.50
CA LEU A 474 13.13 -17.30 27.28
C LEU A 474 12.29 -17.64 28.51
N GLU A 475 12.63 -18.71 29.23
CA GLU A 475 11.96 -19.12 30.47
C GLU A 475 12.25 -18.15 31.62
N ASN A 476 13.50 -17.70 31.78
CA ASN A 476 13.88 -16.69 32.79
C ASN A 476 13.08 -15.40 32.59
N LEU A 477 12.98 -14.92 31.35
CA LEU A 477 12.23 -13.72 30.99
C LEU A 477 10.69 -13.90 31.15
N GLY A 478 10.21 -15.13 31.37
CA GLY A 478 8.79 -15.43 31.56
C GLY A 478 7.98 -15.35 30.27
N VAL A 479 8.57 -15.74 29.13
CA VAL A 479 7.89 -15.76 27.83
C VAL A 479 6.86 -16.87 27.79
N GLU A 480 5.65 -16.55 27.34
CA GLU A 480 4.57 -17.52 27.18
C GLU A 480 4.91 -18.53 26.08
N LYS A 481 4.61 -19.81 26.32
CA LYS A 481 4.70 -20.84 25.28
C LYS A 481 3.63 -20.59 24.22
N ALA A 482 4.00 -20.73 22.96
CA ALA A 482 3.03 -20.64 21.87
C ALA A 482 2.12 -21.89 21.94
N SER A 483 0.83 -21.68 22.18
CA SER A 483 -0.16 -22.75 22.16
C SER A 483 -0.54 -23.08 20.73
N PHE A 484 -0.03 -24.21 20.23
CA PHE A 484 -0.72 -24.99 19.21
C PHE A 484 -1.39 -26.16 19.91
N ASN A 485 -2.67 -26.41 19.63
CA ASN A 485 -3.31 -27.69 19.91
C ASN A 485 -2.51 -28.78 19.20
N LYS A 486 -1.55 -29.37 19.90
CA LYS A 486 -0.89 -30.61 19.57
C LYS A 486 -1.57 -31.68 20.42
N GLU A 487 -2.42 -32.48 19.82
CA GLU A 487 -2.37 -33.90 20.14
C GLU A 487 -1.24 -34.45 19.27
N GLU A 488 -0.09 -34.68 19.91
CA GLU A 488 1.00 -35.48 19.37
C GLU A 488 0.58 -36.94 19.46
N GLU A 489 0.54 -37.64 18.32
CA GLU A 489 0.91 -39.06 18.31
C GLU A 489 2.26 -39.17 17.59
N GLU A 490 3.23 -39.72 18.33
CA GLU A 490 4.57 -40.10 17.90
C GLU A 490 4.51 -41.09 16.73
N ILE A 491 5.32 -40.88 15.70
CA ILE A 491 5.88 -42.00 14.93
C ILE A 491 7.37 -41.73 14.69
N ASP A 492 8.17 -42.69 15.15
CA ASP A 492 9.63 -42.73 15.19
C ASP A 492 10.30 -42.86 13.80
N ALA A 493 11.48 -42.21 13.70
CA ALA A 493 12.67 -42.54 12.89
C ALA A 493 12.61 -42.88 11.36
N ALA A 494 12.98 -41.88 10.53
CA ALA A 494 14.08 -41.81 9.51
C ALA A 494 14.21 -42.85 8.34
N PRO A 495 14.95 -42.58 7.21
CA PRO A 495 15.85 -41.45 6.93
C PRO A 495 15.76 -40.79 5.51
N SER A 496 16.49 -39.68 5.42
CA SER A 496 17.00 -38.92 4.26
C SER A 496 16.85 -39.44 2.82
N ASN A 497 16.54 -38.52 1.89
CA ASN A 497 17.48 -38.16 0.83
C ASN A 497 17.16 -36.79 0.19
N ASN A 498 18.20 -35.97 0.06
CA ASN A 498 18.24 -34.77 -0.77
C ASN A 498 18.22 -35.19 -2.25
N GLU A 499 17.22 -34.79 -3.04
CA GLU A 499 17.42 -34.64 -4.49
C GLU A 499 16.77 -33.35 -5.04
N THR A 500 17.63 -32.64 -5.74
CA THR A 500 17.57 -31.38 -6.48
C THR A 500 16.43 -31.23 -7.51
N LYS A 501 16.04 -29.96 -7.71
CA LYS A 501 15.40 -29.35 -8.90
C LYS A 501 15.41 -30.21 -10.17
N GLY A 502 14.26 -30.84 -10.46
CA GLY A 502 13.86 -31.42 -11.75
C GLY A 502 12.35 -31.72 -11.72
N ASN A 503 11.63 -31.59 -12.84
CA ASN A 503 10.21 -31.94 -12.89
C ASN A 503 10.05 -33.47 -12.77
N ASP A 504 9.53 -33.93 -11.63
CA ASP A 504 9.29 -35.33 -11.33
C ASP A 504 8.07 -35.88 -12.12
N ASN A 505 8.37 -36.73 -13.12
CA ASN A 505 7.38 -37.38 -13.98
C ASN A 505 7.00 -38.81 -13.55
N THR A 506 7.34 -39.24 -12.33
CA THR A 506 7.01 -40.58 -11.81
C THR A 506 5.53 -40.89 -11.98
N LYS A 507 5.24 -42.07 -12.55
CA LYS A 507 3.89 -42.62 -12.74
C LYS A 507 3.71 -43.87 -11.88
N TYR A 508 2.47 -44.29 -11.66
CA TYR A 508 2.15 -45.41 -10.78
C TYR A 508 1.14 -46.35 -11.45
N LYS A 509 1.36 -47.66 -11.32
CA LYS A 509 0.36 -48.66 -11.67
C LYS A 509 -0.50 -48.93 -10.43
N PHE A 510 -1.81 -48.80 -10.59
CA PHE A 510 -2.78 -49.08 -9.53
C PHE A 510 -3.56 -50.35 -9.87
N ASN A 511 -3.47 -51.40 -9.06
CA ASN A 511 -4.12 -52.70 -9.30
C ASN A 511 -3.86 -53.26 -10.71
N GLY A 512 -2.62 -53.18 -11.18
CA GLY A 512 -2.21 -53.68 -12.50
C GLY A 512 -2.68 -52.83 -13.70
N SER A 513 -3.25 -51.63 -13.46
CA SER A 513 -3.65 -50.69 -14.52
C SER A 513 -2.45 -50.10 -15.29
N GLU A 514 -2.76 -49.43 -16.41
CA GLU A 514 -1.80 -48.62 -17.15
C GLU A 514 -1.19 -47.53 -16.25
N PRO A 515 0.10 -47.14 -16.46
CA PRO A 515 0.76 -46.14 -15.63
C PRO A 515 0.02 -44.80 -15.56
N LEU A 516 -0.46 -44.46 -14.37
CA LEU A 516 -1.17 -43.22 -14.07
C LEU A 516 -0.21 -42.14 -13.57
N GLY A 517 -0.43 -40.90 -13.98
CA GLY A 517 0.20 -39.75 -13.33
C GLY A 517 -0.33 -39.55 -11.90
N LYS A 518 0.44 -38.89 -11.03
CA LYS A 518 0.11 -38.66 -9.61
C LYS A 518 -1.32 -38.15 -9.37
N GLY A 519 -1.75 -37.16 -10.17
CA GLY A 519 -3.10 -36.60 -10.09
C GLY A 519 -4.21 -37.61 -10.40
N GLU A 520 -3.98 -38.50 -11.37
CA GLU A 520 -4.94 -39.56 -11.72
C GLU A 520 -4.92 -40.71 -10.73
N LEU A 521 -3.75 -41.01 -10.16
CA LEU A 521 -3.60 -42.05 -9.14
C LEU A 521 -4.47 -41.71 -7.93
N GLY A 522 -4.33 -40.51 -7.36
CA GLY A 522 -5.11 -40.10 -6.19
C GLY A 522 -6.62 -40.14 -6.44
N ILE A 523 -7.06 -39.71 -7.63
CA ILE A 523 -8.48 -39.78 -8.03
C ILE A 523 -8.94 -41.23 -8.18
N SER A 524 -8.12 -42.11 -8.76
CA SER A 524 -8.48 -43.51 -9.00
C SER A 524 -8.62 -44.29 -7.69
N ILE A 525 -7.76 -44.01 -6.71
CA ILE A 525 -7.82 -44.60 -5.37
C ILE A 525 -9.12 -44.17 -4.67
N ILE A 526 -9.42 -42.86 -4.65
CA ILE A 526 -10.66 -42.36 -4.03
C ILE A 526 -11.88 -42.92 -4.76
N LYS A 527 -11.87 -42.96 -6.09
CA LYS A 527 -12.95 -43.54 -6.89
C LYS A 527 -13.16 -45.03 -6.58
N GLN A 528 -12.09 -45.81 -6.44
CA GLN A 528 -12.20 -47.22 -6.08
C GLN A 528 -12.81 -47.38 -4.69
N TYR A 529 -12.36 -46.60 -3.71
CA TYR A 529 -12.92 -46.61 -2.36
C TYR A 529 -14.42 -46.30 -2.34
N LEU A 530 -14.84 -45.25 -3.05
CA LEU A 530 -16.26 -44.88 -3.13
C LEU A 530 -17.13 -45.92 -3.85
N ASN A 531 -16.54 -46.72 -4.75
CA ASN A 531 -17.26 -47.82 -5.39
C ASN A 531 -17.41 -49.03 -4.45
N GLU A 532 -16.43 -49.27 -3.57
CA GLU A 532 -16.47 -50.33 -2.57
C GLU A 532 -17.34 -49.95 -1.35
N HIS A 533 -17.55 -48.64 -1.14
CA HIS A 533 -18.39 -48.07 -0.06
C HIS A 533 -19.47 -47.10 -0.59
N PRO A 534 -20.44 -47.57 -1.40
CA PRO A 534 -21.45 -46.70 -2.04
C PRO A 534 -22.42 -46.03 -1.07
N GLU A 535 -22.48 -46.47 0.19
CA GLU A 535 -23.36 -45.96 1.25
C GLU A 535 -22.83 -44.71 1.96
N MET A 536 -21.59 -44.29 1.72
CA MET A 536 -20.97 -43.19 2.48
C MET A 536 -21.59 -41.83 2.17
N LYS A 537 -21.86 -41.08 3.24
CA LYS A 537 -22.31 -39.68 3.16
C LYS A 537 -21.14 -38.74 2.93
N TYR A 538 -21.42 -37.54 2.43
CA TYR A 538 -20.38 -36.55 2.15
C TYR A 538 -19.49 -36.21 3.35
N SER A 539 -20.05 -36.14 4.55
CA SER A 539 -19.28 -35.87 5.78
C SER A 539 -18.28 -37.00 6.09
N GLU A 540 -18.71 -38.26 5.97
CA GLU A 540 -17.88 -39.44 6.23
C GLU A 540 -16.77 -39.57 5.18
N ILE A 541 -17.05 -39.18 3.94
CA ILE A 541 -16.06 -39.10 2.86
C ILE A 541 -14.98 -38.06 3.18
N LYS A 542 -15.35 -36.88 3.71
CA LYS A 542 -14.38 -35.85 4.14
C LYS A 542 -13.55 -36.29 5.35
N GLU A 543 -14.13 -37.06 6.26
CA GLU A 543 -13.40 -37.61 7.41
C GLU A 543 -12.41 -38.70 6.98
N THR A 544 -12.79 -39.52 6.00
CA THR A 544 -11.91 -40.57 5.45
C THR A 544 -10.78 -39.99 4.61
N PHE A 545 -11.06 -38.94 3.84
CA PHE A 545 -10.09 -38.23 3.01
C PHE A 545 -9.92 -36.77 3.47
N PRO A 546 -9.30 -36.55 4.63
CA PRO A 546 -9.14 -35.21 5.18
C PRO A 546 -8.17 -34.38 4.34
N ASP A 547 -8.36 -33.07 4.34
CA ASP A 547 -7.51 -32.12 3.58
C ASP A 547 -6.03 -32.26 3.94
N THR A 548 -5.71 -32.67 5.18
CA THR A 548 -4.34 -32.93 5.66
C THR A 548 -3.58 -33.93 4.80
N MET A 549 -4.25 -34.82 4.06
CA MET A 549 -3.61 -35.75 3.12
C MET A 549 -2.85 -35.02 2.00
N LEU A 550 -3.23 -33.79 1.63
CA LEU A 550 -2.51 -32.98 0.64
C LEU A 550 -1.28 -32.23 1.22
N GLY A 551 -1.04 -32.36 2.52
CA GLY A 551 0.06 -31.73 3.25
C GLY A 551 -0.28 -30.38 3.90
N LYS A 552 0.63 -29.88 4.74
CA LYS A 552 0.41 -28.70 5.62
C LYS A 552 0.32 -27.35 4.89
N ASN A 553 0.66 -27.28 3.60
CA ASN A 553 0.66 -26.08 2.77
C ASN A 553 -0.41 -26.13 1.68
N LEU A 554 -1.67 -26.33 2.07
CA LEU A 554 -2.78 -26.35 1.12
C LEU A 554 -3.00 -24.97 0.50
N LYS A 555 -2.58 -24.80 -0.76
CA LYS A 555 -2.85 -23.59 -1.56
C LYS A 555 -4.22 -23.64 -2.29
N LEU A 556 -5.07 -24.60 -1.93
CA LEU A 556 -6.34 -24.94 -2.57
C LEU A 556 -7.48 -24.93 -1.55
N ILE A 557 -8.72 -25.14 -2.03
CA ILE A 557 -9.94 -25.06 -1.23
C ILE A 557 -10.07 -26.28 -0.29
N GLY A 558 -9.61 -27.45 -0.74
CA GLY A 558 -9.64 -28.72 -0.01
C GLY A 558 -9.36 -29.92 -0.92
N LEU A 559 -9.17 -31.12 -0.38
CA LEU A 559 -9.04 -32.35 -1.16
C LEU A 559 -10.38 -32.73 -1.80
N ILE A 560 -11.47 -32.63 -1.03
CA ILE A 560 -12.84 -32.92 -1.47
C ILE A 560 -13.71 -31.68 -1.22
N VAL A 561 -14.34 -31.17 -2.28
CA VAL A 561 -15.11 -29.91 -2.23
C VAL A 561 -16.40 -29.97 -3.04
N THR A 562 -17.43 -29.28 -2.57
CA THR A 562 -18.71 -29.08 -3.26
C THR A 562 -18.66 -27.94 -4.27
N ARG A 563 -19.65 -27.90 -5.16
CA ARG A 563 -19.82 -26.78 -6.11
C ARG A 563 -20.00 -25.44 -5.40
N GLN A 564 -20.78 -25.41 -4.31
CA GLN A 564 -21.02 -24.19 -3.54
C GLN A 564 -19.75 -23.69 -2.85
N GLU A 565 -18.93 -24.59 -2.28
CA GLU A 565 -17.63 -24.23 -1.70
C GLU A 565 -16.71 -23.59 -2.75
N ILE A 566 -16.70 -24.08 -3.99
CA ILE A 566 -15.94 -23.47 -5.10
C ILE A 566 -16.50 -22.08 -5.46
N ASP A 567 -17.82 -21.95 -5.62
CA ASP A 567 -18.45 -20.71 -6.09
C ASP A 567 -18.42 -19.59 -5.03
N ASN A 568 -18.30 -19.93 -3.74
CA ASN A 568 -18.18 -19.00 -2.61
C ASN A 568 -16.74 -18.47 -2.38
N THR A 569 -15.74 -18.93 -3.14
CA THR A 569 -14.36 -18.43 -3.00
C THR A 569 -14.11 -17.08 -3.69
N VAL A 570 -13.07 -16.35 -3.28
CA VAL A 570 -12.69 -15.06 -3.89
C VAL A 570 -12.31 -15.26 -5.36
N GLU A 571 -12.64 -14.29 -6.22
CA GLU A 571 -12.59 -14.39 -7.70
C GLU A 571 -11.22 -14.78 -8.29
N GLY A 572 -10.11 -14.47 -7.59
CA GLY A 572 -8.76 -14.91 -7.94
C GLY A 572 -8.51 -16.41 -7.72
N ASN A 573 -9.13 -17.01 -6.69
CA ASN A 573 -9.03 -18.44 -6.38
C ASN A 573 -9.93 -19.29 -7.28
N LYS A 574 -11.03 -18.72 -7.80
CA LYS A 574 -11.91 -19.40 -8.77
C LYS A 574 -11.15 -19.89 -10.01
N LYS A 575 -10.26 -19.06 -10.58
CA LYS A 575 -9.46 -19.43 -11.78
C LYS A 575 -8.50 -20.60 -11.52
N ARG A 576 -7.92 -20.69 -10.32
CA ARG A 576 -7.07 -21.83 -9.93
C ARG A 576 -7.89 -23.08 -9.63
N ALA A 577 -9.03 -22.92 -8.95
CA ALA A 577 -9.95 -24.02 -8.63
C ALA A 577 -10.42 -24.76 -9.90
N TYR A 578 -10.73 -24.06 -10.99
CA TYR A 578 -11.14 -24.70 -12.25
C TYR A 578 -10.06 -25.59 -12.90
N GLY A 579 -8.77 -25.39 -12.57
CA GLY A 579 -7.67 -26.23 -13.06
C GLY A 579 -7.49 -27.53 -12.26
N PHE A 580 -7.77 -27.48 -10.94
CA PHE A 580 -7.56 -28.62 -10.02
C PHE A 580 -8.83 -29.45 -9.77
N TYR A 581 -10.01 -28.85 -9.91
CA TYR A 581 -11.31 -29.53 -9.84
C TYR A 581 -11.95 -29.54 -11.23
N LYS A 582 -11.67 -30.59 -12.00
CA LYS A 582 -12.13 -30.67 -13.38
C LYS A 582 -13.63 -30.98 -13.46
N LYS A 583 -14.36 -30.23 -14.30
CA LYS A 583 -15.82 -30.33 -14.45
C LYS A 583 -16.32 -31.70 -14.94
N ASP A 584 -15.48 -32.45 -15.65
CA ASP A 584 -15.74 -33.81 -16.14
C ASP A 584 -15.58 -34.89 -15.06
N ARG A 585 -15.18 -34.52 -13.82
CA ARG A 585 -14.85 -35.45 -12.72
C ARG A 585 -15.66 -35.15 -11.46
N LYS A 586 -16.96 -35.25 -11.62
CA LYS A 586 -17.95 -35.09 -10.55
C LYS A 586 -18.30 -36.43 -9.92
N PHE A 587 -18.42 -36.43 -8.61
CA PHE A 587 -18.82 -37.58 -7.79
C PHE A 587 -20.08 -37.23 -7.00
N TYR A 588 -20.81 -38.26 -6.57
CA TYR A 588 -22.01 -38.13 -5.77
C TYR A 588 -21.86 -39.02 -4.53
N SER A 589 -22.14 -38.47 -3.36
CA SER A 589 -22.26 -39.23 -2.12
C SER A 589 -23.64 -39.89 -2.01
N SER A 590 -23.81 -40.81 -1.06
CA SER A 590 -25.08 -41.52 -0.86
C SER A 590 -26.24 -40.59 -0.48
N ASP A 591 -25.96 -39.46 0.18
CA ASP A 591 -26.90 -38.41 0.53
C ASP A 591 -27.18 -37.41 -0.62
N GLY A 592 -26.67 -37.69 -1.82
CA GLY A 592 -26.96 -36.93 -3.04
C GLY A 592 -26.17 -35.64 -3.19
N VAL A 593 -25.11 -35.43 -2.40
CA VAL A 593 -24.24 -34.24 -2.50
C VAL A 593 -23.29 -34.41 -3.68
N GLU A 594 -23.29 -33.43 -4.59
CA GLU A 594 -22.32 -33.37 -5.68
C GLU A 594 -20.99 -32.76 -5.19
N PHE A 595 -19.89 -33.47 -5.42
CA PHE A 595 -18.56 -33.03 -5.04
C PHE A 595 -17.48 -33.34 -6.08
N TYR A 596 -16.34 -32.70 -5.90
CA TYR A 596 -15.16 -32.77 -6.76
C TYR A 596 -13.93 -33.13 -5.94
N VAL A 597 -13.04 -33.92 -6.54
CA VAL A 597 -11.78 -34.35 -5.94
C VAL A 597 -10.63 -33.58 -6.58
N SER A 598 -9.71 -33.06 -5.76
CA SER A 598 -8.51 -32.35 -6.23
C SER A 598 -7.55 -33.30 -6.96
N ASN A 599 -7.01 -32.84 -8.09
CA ASN A 599 -5.93 -33.55 -8.80
C ASN A 599 -4.51 -33.08 -8.40
N TRP A 600 -4.37 -32.25 -7.35
CA TRP A 600 -3.11 -31.64 -6.93
C TRP A 600 -2.21 -32.57 -6.10
N TRP A 601 -1.74 -33.63 -6.74
CA TRP A 601 -0.82 -34.60 -6.13
C TRP A 601 0.58 -34.46 -6.72
N ASN A 602 1.59 -34.40 -5.86
CA ASN A 602 3.00 -34.23 -6.19
C ASN A 602 3.89 -35.11 -5.29
N ILE A 603 5.20 -35.14 -5.54
CA ILE A 603 6.13 -36.02 -4.81
C ILE A 603 6.12 -35.81 -3.29
N THR A 604 5.79 -34.60 -2.83
CA THR A 604 5.81 -34.26 -1.39
C THR A 604 4.53 -34.65 -0.65
N ASN A 605 3.46 -35.01 -1.36
CA ASN A 605 2.17 -35.33 -0.73
C ASN A 605 1.50 -36.61 -1.25
N ILE A 606 2.00 -37.25 -2.31
CA ILE A 606 1.38 -38.46 -2.87
C ILE A 606 1.48 -39.68 -1.93
N ASP A 607 2.45 -39.70 -1.02
CA ASP A 607 2.68 -40.85 -0.14
C ASP A 607 1.51 -41.13 0.80
N SER A 608 0.75 -40.09 1.22
CA SER A 608 -0.42 -40.24 2.09
C SER A 608 -1.52 -41.08 1.44
N ILE A 609 -1.85 -40.80 0.17
CA ILE A 609 -2.91 -41.52 -0.54
C ILE A 609 -2.44 -42.90 -1.02
N ILE A 610 -1.15 -43.09 -1.26
CA ILE A 610 -0.56 -44.40 -1.54
C ILE A 610 -0.60 -45.28 -0.29
N GLN A 611 -0.27 -44.72 0.87
CA GLN A 611 -0.33 -45.42 2.14
C GLN A 611 -1.77 -45.87 2.45
N PHE A 612 -2.74 -44.98 2.26
CA PHE A 612 -4.16 -45.33 2.35
C PHE A 612 -4.54 -46.50 1.42
N ALA A 613 -4.13 -46.46 0.14
CA ALA A 613 -4.44 -47.55 -0.79
C ALA A 613 -3.86 -48.90 -0.35
N LYS A 614 -2.65 -48.90 0.22
CA LYS A 614 -2.02 -50.11 0.76
C LYS A 614 -2.76 -50.65 1.99
N GLU A 615 -3.28 -49.77 2.83
CA GLU A 615 -4.10 -50.15 4.00
C GLU A 615 -5.41 -50.83 3.58
N GLN A 616 -5.97 -50.44 2.42
CA GLN A 616 -7.12 -51.12 1.80
C GLN A 616 -6.74 -52.43 1.07
N GLY A 617 -5.46 -52.84 1.12
CA GLY A 617 -4.97 -54.05 0.46
C GLY A 617 -4.78 -53.92 -1.06
N TRP A 618 -4.78 -52.69 -1.60
CA TRP A 618 -4.56 -52.46 -3.02
C TRP A 618 -3.08 -52.34 -3.38
N THR A 619 -2.77 -52.66 -4.63
CA THR A 619 -1.39 -52.63 -5.14
C THR A 619 -1.11 -51.31 -5.85
N VAL A 620 -0.08 -50.59 -5.40
CA VAL A 620 0.42 -49.36 -6.03
C VAL A 620 1.92 -49.49 -6.26
N GLU A 621 2.34 -49.54 -7.52
CA GLU A 621 3.74 -49.71 -7.90
C GLU A 621 4.26 -48.52 -8.70
N PRO A 622 5.39 -47.90 -8.29
CA PRO A 622 6.00 -46.82 -9.06
C PRO A 622 6.60 -47.34 -10.37
N THR A 623 6.46 -46.56 -11.43
CA THR A 623 7.02 -46.80 -12.76
C THR A 623 7.83 -45.57 -13.19
N LYS A 624 9.02 -45.81 -13.72
CA LYS A 624 9.90 -44.74 -14.24
C LYS A 624 9.41 -44.23 -15.60
#